data_AF-A0A9E2ANP0-F1
#
_entry.id   AF-A0A9E2ANP0-F1
#
_cell.length_a   1.000
_cell.length_b   1.000
_cell.length_c   1.000
_cell.angle_alpha   90.00
_cell.angle_beta   90.00
_cell.angle_gamma   90.00
#
_symmetry.space_group_name_H-M   'P 1'
#
loop_
_entity.id
_entity.type
_entity.pdbx_description
1 polymer ?
#
loop_
_entity_poly.entity_id
_entity_poly.type
_entity_poly.pdbx_seq_one_letter_code
_entity_poly.pdbx_strand_id
1 'polypeptide(L)'
;TKAESGHDEDISKEEILQQKIVEPDVYEQLEQYTNALFERGTEMSMKQGLILVDTKYEFGIHDGKVYVIDEIHTPDSSRYYIADGYSERQAQGEHQKQLSKEFVREWLMDHGFQGLEGQLMPDMPDDFVDVVTERYIELFEQVTGRSFEKRNTDDLLGTIENNICAFINT
;
A
#
# COMPACT_ATOMS: atom_id res chain seq x y z
N THR A 1 8.82 -7.28 11.43
CA THR A 1 8.28 -6.98 12.77
C THR A 1 7.90 -5.53 12.76
N LYS A 2 6.86 -5.11 13.49
CA LYS A 2 6.46 -3.70 13.51
C LYS A 2 7.36 -2.94 14.48
N ALA A 3 8.28 -2.14 13.98
CA ALA A 3 9.20 -1.38 14.83
C ALA A 3 8.52 -0.11 15.38
N GLU A 4 8.68 0.18 16.68
CA GLU A 4 8.25 1.48 17.24
C GLU A 4 9.12 2.63 16.75
N SER A 5 10.37 2.34 16.36
CA SER A 5 11.31 3.24 15.71
C SER A 5 12.31 2.44 14.88
N GLY A 6 12.67 2.92 13.69
CA GLY A 6 13.55 2.19 12.75
C GLY A 6 12.76 1.46 11.66
N HIS A 7 13.40 0.50 11.00
CA HIS A 7 12.80 -0.30 9.93
C HIS A 7 12.23 -1.62 10.46
N ASP A 8 11.19 -2.11 9.80
CA ASP A 8 10.64 -3.44 10.07
C ASP A 8 11.66 -4.53 9.69
N GLU A 9 11.82 -5.53 10.54
CA GLU A 9 12.75 -6.66 10.30
C GLU A 9 12.01 -7.93 9.85
N ASP A 10 12.55 -8.66 8.88
CA ASP A 10 12.00 -9.96 8.51
C ASP A 10 12.06 -10.93 9.70
N ILE A 11 11.00 -11.72 9.89
CA ILE A 11 10.92 -12.70 10.97
C ILE A 11 10.21 -13.96 10.49
N SER A 12 10.75 -15.13 10.85
CA SER A 12 10.16 -16.41 10.49
C SER A 12 8.95 -16.76 11.36
N LYS A 13 8.12 -17.68 10.86
CA LYS A 13 7.03 -18.30 11.62
C LYS A 13 7.53 -18.91 12.93
N GLU A 14 8.63 -19.64 12.86
CA GLU A 14 9.24 -20.33 13.98
C GLU A 14 9.67 -19.35 15.06
N GLU A 15 10.30 -18.24 14.67
CA GLU A 15 10.71 -17.17 15.60
C GLU A 15 9.52 -16.44 16.21
N ILE A 16 8.48 -16.14 15.43
CA ILE A 16 7.24 -15.53 15.94
C ILE A 16 6.64 -16.37 17.07
N LEU A 17 6.54 -17.68 16.86
CA LEU A 17 5.97 -18.62 17.85
C LEU A 17 6.92 -18.84 19.03
N GLN A 18 8.22 -18.94 18.79
CA GLN A 18 9.23 -19.13 19.85
C GLN A 18 9.30 -17.91 20.77
N GLN A 19 9.23 -16.70 20.21
CA GLN A 19 9.24 -15.43 20.94
C GLN A 19 7.88 -15.09 21.55
N LYS A 20 6.82 -15.86 21.23
CA LYS A 20 5.43 -15.64 21.69
C LYS A 20 4.93 -14.23 21.34
N ILE A 21 5.25 -13.76 20.14
CA ILE A 21 4.75 -12.47 19.63
C ILE A 21 3.23 -12.52 19.49
N VAL A 22 2.71 -13.68 19.06
CA VAL A 22 1.27 -14.02 19.04
C VAL A 22 1.08 -15.47 19.48
N GLU A 23 -0.13 -15.80 19.92
CA GLU A 23 -0.49 -17.18 20.23
C GLU A 23 -0.57 -18.05 18.95
N PRO A 24 -0.34 -19.38 19.02
CA PRO A 24 -0.27 -20.23 17.84
C PRO A 24 -1.55 -20.28 17.00
N ASP A 25 -2.71 -20.25 17.65
CA ASP A 25 -4.03 -20.23 17.00
C ASP A 25 -4.30 -18.90 16.28
N VAL A 26 -3.88 -17.78 16.90
CA VAL A 26 -3.90 -16.46 16.27
C VAL A 26 -2.99 -16.45 15.04
N TYR A 27 -1.77 -16.98 15.13
CA TYR A 27 -0.85 -17.05 13.98
C TYR A 27 -1.45 -17.82 12.81
N GLU A 28 -2.03 -19.00 13.07
CA GLU A 28 -2.67 -19.82 12.04
C GLU A 28 -3.79 -19.05 11.32
N GLN A 29 -4.59 -18.29 12.06
CA GLN A 29 -5.63 -17.44 11.48
C GLN A 29 -5.06 -16.28 10.65
N LEU A 30 -3.98 -15.64 11.10
CA LEU A 30 -3.28 -14.58 10.36
C LEU A 30 -2.71 -15.11 9.03
N GLU A 31 -2.08 -16.28 9.05
CA GLU A 31 -1.53 -16.94 7.87
C GLU A 31 -2.63 -17.32 6.88
N GLN A 32 -3.74 -17.87 7.37
CA GLN A 32 -4.92 -18.19 6.56
C GLN A 32 -5.49 -16.94 5.88
N TYR A 33 -5.70 -15.86 6.64
CA TYR A 33 -6.28 -14.62 6.11
C TYR A 33 -5.34 -13.93 5.12
N THR A 34 -4.04 -13.90 5.42
CA THR A 34 -3.01 -13.35 4.52
C THR A 34 -3.05 -14.04 3.16
N ASN A 35 -3.05 -15.38 3.13
CA ASN A 35 -3.08 -16.13 1.88
C ASN A 35 -4.39 -15.93 1.12
N ALA A 36 -5.54 -15.96 1.81
CA ALA A 36 -6.84 -15.76 1.17
C ALA A 36 -7.00 -14.35 0.58
N LEU A 37 -6.53 -13.31 1.29
CA LEU A 37 -6.51 -11.94 0.79
C LEU A 37 -5.57 -11.82 -0.42
N PHE A 38 -4.38 -12.43 -0.36
CA PHE A 38 -3.41 -12.38 -1.45
C PHE A 38 -3.91 -13.09 -2.71
N GLU A 39 -4.50 -14.27 -2.56
CA GLU A 39 -5.16 -14.99 -3.66
C GLU A 39 -6.25 -14.13 -4.29
N ARG A 40 -7.12 -13.52 -3.47
CA ARG A 40 -8.17 -12.65 -3.97
C ARG A 40 -7.62 -11.41 -4.70
N GLY A 41 -6.60 -10.77 -4.15
CA GLY A 41 -5.92 -9.63 -4.79
C GLY A 41 -5.29 -10.03 -6.12
N THR A 42 -4.68 -11.21 -6.18
CA THR A 42 -4.09 -11.78 -7.40
C THR A 42 -5.15 -11.98 -8.49
N GLU A 43 -6.29 -12.59 -8.16
CA GLU A 43 -7.41 -12.76 -9.10
C GLU A 43 -7.94 -11.43 -9.64
N MET A 44 -8.06 -10.43 -8.76
CA MET A 44 -8.57 -9.11 -9.12
C MET A 44 -7.59 -8.38 -10.04
N SER A 45 -6.31 -8.41 -9.72
CA SER A 45 -5.23 -7.78 -10.48
C SER A 45 -5.10 -8.38 -11.87
N MET A 46 -5.15 -9.72 -11.96
CA MET A 46 -5.04 -10.43 -13.23
C MET A 46 -6.16 -10.06 -14.22
N LYS A 47 -7.37 -9.77 -13.73
CA LYS A 47 -8.48 -9.30 -14.59
C LYS A 47 -8.20 -7.94 -15.24
N GLN A 48 -7.30 -7.16 -14.65
CA GLN A 48 -6.88 -5.85 -15.15
C GLN A 48 -5.53 -5.91 -15.86
N GLY A 49 -5.00 -7.10 -16.16
CA GLY A 49 -3.69 -7.26 -16.80
C GLY A 49 -2.51 -6.93 -15.87
N LEU A 50 -2.70 -7.06 -14.57
CA LEU A 50 -1.68 -6.79 -13.54
C LEU A 50 -1.29 -8.07 -12.79
N ILE A 51 -0.04 -8.12 -12.36
CA ILE A 51 0.51 -9.16 -11.48
C ILE A 51 0.72 -8.52 -10.11
N LEU A 52 0.00 -9.00 -9.09
CA LEU A 52 0.28 -8.65 -7.69
C LEU A 52 1.53 -9.43 -7.25
N VAL A 53 2.64 -8.72 -7.03
CA VAL A 53 3.94 -9.34 -6.72
C VAL A 53 4.01 -9.68 -5.23
N ASP A 54 3.65 -8.72 -4.39
CA ASP A 54 3.58 -8.84 -2.94
C ASP A 54 2.73 -7.71 -2.37
N THR A 55 2.38 -7.86 -1.10
CA THR A 55 1.66 -6.85 -0.34
C THR A 55 1.90 -7.05 1.15
N LYS A 56 1.73 -5.97 1.90
CA LYS A 56 1.67 -5.98 3.36
C LYS A 56 0.20 -5.96 3.81
N TYR A 57 -0.13 -6.70 4.86
CA TYR A 57 -1.40 -6.57 5.57
C TYR A 57 -1.14 -6.28 7.03
N GLU A 58 -2.01 -5.48 7.65
CA GLU A 58 -2.03 -5.29 9.09
C GLU A 58 -3.29 -5.91 9.68
N PHE A 59 -3.14 -6.52 10.85
CA PHE A 59 -4.24 -7.16 11.57
C PHE A 59 -4.34 -6.61 12.99
N GLY A 60 -5.57 -6.34 13.42
CA GLY A 60 -5.90 -5.98 14.79
C GLY A 60 -6.67 -7.10 15.48
N ILE A 61 -6.57 -7.18 16.80
CA ILE A 61 -7.39 -8.09 17.61
C ILE A 61 -8.34 -7.25 18.46
N HIS A 62 -9.63 -7.54 18.35
CA HIS A 62 -10.66 -6.91 19.17
C HIS A 62 -11.66 -7.98 19.64
N ASP A 63 -11.92 -8.02 20.94
CA ASP A 63 -12.76 -9.03 21.60
C ASP A 63 -12.42 -10.48 21.22
N GLY A 64 -11.11 -10.78 21.15
CA GLY A 64 -10.61 -12.11 20.81
C GLY A 64 -10.77 -12.50 19.33
N LYS A 65 -11.16 -11.57 18.46
CA LYS A 65 -11.31 -11.81 17.02
C LYS A 65 -10.29 -11.01 16.22
N VAL A 66 -9.69 -11.67 15.23
CA VAL A 66 -8.76 -11.09 14.26
C VAL A 66 -9.54 -10.32 13.19
N TYR A 67 -9.13 -9.08 12.95
CA TYR A 67 -9.65 -8.21 11.89
C TYR A 67 -8.50 -7.76 11.00
N VAL A 68 -8.72 -7.77 9.68
CA VAL A 68 -7.87 -6.98 8.79
C VAL A 68 -8.15 -5.50 9.08
N ILE A 69 -7.08 -4.73 9.19
CA ILE A 69 -7.12 -3.28 9.41
C ILE A 69 -6.24 -2.62 8.35
N ASP A 70 -6.04 -1.31 8.49
CA ASP A 70 -5.22 -0.52 7.57
C ASP A 70 -5.72 -0.62 6.11
N GLU A 71 -4.86 -0.29 5.15
CA GLU A 71 -5.13 -0.38 3.73
C GLU A 71 -4.85 -1.78 3.15
N ILE A 72 -5.50 -2.09 2.02
CA ILE A 72 -5.39 -3.38 1.34
C ILE A 72 -5.27 -3.14 -0.15
N HIS A 73 -4.27 -3.76 -0.79
CA HIS A 73 -4.11 -3.77 -2.25
C HIS A 73 -3.95 -2.38 -2.88
N THR A 74 -3.43 -1.41 -2.12
CA THR A 74 -3.10 -0.07 -2.62
C THR A 74 -1.71 -0.03 -3.25
N PRO A 75 -1.38 0.97 -4.09
CA PRO A 75 -0.02 1.15 -4.60
C PRO A 75 1.06 1.40 -3.52
N ASP A 76 0.62 1.61 -2.28
CA ASP A 76 1.45 1.95 -1.12
C ASP A 76 1.86 0.71 -0.35
N SER A 77 0.88 -0.19 -0.16
CA SER A 77 1.03 -1.45 0.55
C SER A 77 1.40 -2.61 -0.38
N SER A 78 1.27 -2.45 -1.70
CA SER A 78 1.44 -3.53 -2.69
C SER A 78 2.30 -3.12 -3.88
N ARG A 79 3.00 -4.12 -4.44
CA ARG A 79 3.72 -3.98 -5.72
C ARG A 79 2.97 -4.68 -6.84
N TYR A 80 2.75 -3.94 -7.93
CA TYR A 80 2.11 -4.46 -9.13
C TYR A 80 3.05 -4.40 -10.33
N TYR A 81 3.07 -5.46 -11.13
CA TYR A 81 3.69 -5.44 -12.45
C TYR A 81 2.64 -5.47 -13.56
N ILE A 82 2.97 -4.89 -14.69
CA ILE A 82 2.19 -5.06 -15.92
C ILE A 82 2.43 -6.48 -16.44
N ALA A 83 1.34 -7.25 -16.62
CA ALA A 83 1.42 -8.64 -17.08
C ALA A 83 1.94 -8.74 -18.52
N ASP A 84 1.59 -7.77 -19.37
CA ASP A 84 2.02 -7.73 -20.77
C ASP A 84 3.56 -7.58 -20.87
N GLY A 85 4.18 -8.53 -21.57
CA GLY A 85 5.63 -8.64 -21.73
C GLY A 85 6.41 -9.07 -20.47
N TYR A 86 5.73 -9.48 -19.38
CA TYR A 86 6.41 -9.85 -18.13
C TYR A 86 7.39 -11.01 -18.33
N SER A 87 6.93 -12.08 -19.00
CA SER A 87 7.71 -13.30 -19.20
C SER A 87 8.94 -13.06 -20.08
N GLU A 88 8.83 -12.24 -21.12
CA GLU A 88 9.96 -11.87 -21.98
C GLU A 88 11.02 -11.09 -21.21
N ARG A 89 10.60 -10.06 -20.47
CA ARG A 89 11.49 -9.27 -19.60
C ARG A 89 12.17 -10.16 -18.56
N GLN A 90 11.42 -11.09 -17.95
CA GLN A 90 11.96 -12.03 -16.98
C GLN A 90 13.02 -12.95 -17.58
N ALA A 91 12.79 -13.45 -18.80
CA ALA A 91 13.73 -14.32 -19.52
C ALA A 91 15.00 -13.57 -19.95
N GLN A 92 14.90 -12.27 -20.20
CA GLN A 92 16.02 -11.40 -20.60
C GLN A 92 16.76 -10.79 -19.40
N GLY A 93 16.24 -10.95 -18.17
CA GLY A 93 16.81 -10.32 -16.98
C GLY A 93 16.59 -8.80 -16.94
N GLU A 94 15.56 -8.30 -17.63
CA GLU A 94 15.22 -6.88 -17.69
C GLU A 94 14.37 -6.45 -16.50
N HIS A 95 14.41 -5.16 -16.19
CA HIS A 95 13.54 -4.56 -15.17
C HIS A 95 12.07 -4.68 -15.57
N GLN A 96 11.25 -5.12 -14.61
CA GLN A 96 9.82 -5.23 -14.83
C GLN A 96 9.14 -3.86 -14.85
N LYS A 97 8.11 -3.74 -15.68
CA LYS A 97 7.24 -2.56 -15.68
C LYS A 97 6.37 -2.61 -14.44
N GLN A 98 6.62 -1.68 -13.53
CA GLN A 98 5.92 -1.60 -12.25
C GLN A 98 4.93 -0.45 -12.19
N LEU A 99 3.87 -0.70 -11.46
CA LEU A 99 2.84 0.23 -11.05
C LEU A 99 3.02 0.46 -9.55
N SER A 100 3.92 1.38 -9.21
CA SER A 100 4.30 1.62 -7.82
C SER A 100 4.75 3.06 -7.56
N LYS A 101 4.85 3.38 -6.27
CA LYS A 101 5.42 4.61 -5.69
C LYS A 101 6.88 4.90 -6.03
N GLU A 102 7.56 4.01 -6.75
CA GLU A 102 9.01 4.10 -6.90
C GLU A 102 9.46 5.37 -7.59
N PHE A 103 8.66 5.91 -8.53
CA PHE A 103 8.99 7.18 -9.18
C PHE A 103 9.06 8.37 -8.20
N VAL A 104 8.27 8.35 -7.13
CA VAL A 104 8.33 9.38 -6.08
C VAL A 104 9.60 9.21 -5.27
N ARG A 105 9.99 7.97 -4.96
CA ARG A 105 11.24 7.68 -4.26
C ARG A 105 12.45 8.07 -5.08
N GLU A 106 12.48 7.72 -6.35
CA GLU A 106 13.52 8.12 -7.30
C GLU A 106 13.65 9.64 -7.35
N TRP A 107 12.53 10.37 -7.48
CA TRP A 107 12.54 11.83 -7.45
C TRP A 107 13.07 12.37 -6.11
N LEU A 108 12.65 11.82 -4.97
CA LEU A 108 13.15 12.25 -3.65
C LEU A 108 14.65 12.00 -3.51
N MET A 109 15.15 10.85 -3.97
CA MET A 109 16.57 10.50 -3.95
C MET A 109 17.39 11.44 -4.83
N ASP A 110 16.90 11.76 -6.03
CA ASP A 110 17.53 12.74 -6.94
C ASP A 110 17.59 14.15 -6.31
N HIS A 111 16.69 14.45 -5.38
CA HIS A 111 16.65 15.69 -4.60
C HIS A 111 17.30 15.55 -3.21
N GLY A 112 18.10 14.49 -3.01
CA GLY A 112 18.93 14.31 -1.82
C GLY A 112 18.19 13.81 -0.58
N PHE A 113 16.98 13.30 -0.72
CA PHE A 113 16.14 12.82 0.38
C PHE A 113 15.87 11.31 0.29
N GLN A 114 16.24 10.62 1.36
CA GLN A 114 16.03 9.19 1.56
C GLN A 114 15.53 8.89 2.98
N GLY A 115 15.08 9.91 3.71
CA GLY A 115 14.55 9.79 5.07
C GLY A 115 15.60 9.56 6.15
N LEU A 116 16.88 9.85 5.89
CA LEU A 116 17.93 9.73 6.90
C LEU A 116 17.93 10.92 7.86
N GLU A 117 18.45 10.69 9.08
CA GLU A 117 18.52 11.72 10.12
C GLU A 117 19.27 12.96 9.63
N GLY A 118 18.70 14.14 9.86
CA GLY A 118 19.27 15.42 9.45
C GLY A 118 19.02 15.81 7.99
N GLN A 119 18.37 14.96 7.18
CA GLN A 119 17.93 15.35 5.85
C GLN A 119 16.69 16.24 5.91
N LEU A 120 16.64 17.24 5.03
CA LEU A 120 15.47 18.08 4.84
C LEU A 120 14.64 17.55 3.68
N MET A 121 13.33 17.44 3.90
CA MET A 121 12.41 17.08 2.82
C MET A 121 12.45 18.18 1.75
N PRO A 122 12.67 17.84 0.47
CA PRO A 122 12.64 18.82 -0.60
C PRO A 122 11.22 19.37 -0.75
N ASP A 123 11.14 20.62 -1.16
CA ASP A 123 9.88 21.22 -1.58
C ASP A 123 9.42 20.52 -2.86
N MET A 124 8.22 19.94 -2.85
CA MET A 124 7.62 19.29 -4.01
C MET A 124 6.83 20.34 -4.79
N PRO A 125 7.28 20.75 -5.98
CA PRO A 125 6.57 21.77 -6.73
C PRO A 125 5.21 21.24 -7.22
N ASP A 126 4.24 22.15 -7.38
CA ASP A 126 2.86 21.79 -7.73
C ASP A 126 2.76 20.94 -9.01
N ASP A 127 3.60 21.19 -10.01
CA ASP A 127 3.61 20.42 -11.27
C ASP A 127 4.04 18.96 -11.06
N PHE A 128 4.99 18.72 -10.17
CA PHE A 128 5.36 17.36 -9.76
C PHE A 128 4.24 16.71 -8.96
N VAL A 129 3.60 17.44 -8.04
CA VAL A 129 2.45 16.95 -7.27
C VAL A 129 1.29 16.56 -8.21
N ASP A 130 1.04 17.32 -9.26
CA ASP A 130 0.04 16.99 -10.29
C ASP A 130 0.40 15.68 -11.03
N VAL A 131 1.67 15.52 -11.44
CA VAL A 131 2.16 14.28 -12.06
C VAL A 131 1.99 13.08 -11.12
N VAL A 132 2.32 13.26 -9.84
CA VAL A 132 2.13 12.23 -8.81
C VAL A 132 0.64 11.88 -8.71
N THR A 133 -0.23 12.89 -8.62
CA THR A 133 -1.68 12.74 -8.50
C THR A 133 -2.27 11.97 -9.68
N GLU A 134 -1.97 12.36 -10.92
CA GLU A 134 -2.47 11.67 -12.11
C GLU A 134 -2.00 10.22 -12.16
N ARG A 135 -0.77 9.93 -11.72
CA ARG A 135 -0.30 8.54 -11.63
C ARG A 135 -1.08 7.70 -10.61
N TYR A 136 -1.45 8.23 -9.44
CA TYR A 136 -2.32 7.48 -8.53
C TYR A 136 -3.72 7.26 -9.09
N ILE A 137 -4.24 8.23 -9.83
CA ILE A 137 -5.52 8.10 -10.51
C ILE A 137 -5.44 6.97 -11.53
N GLU A 138 -4.46 7.00 -12.43
CA GLU A 138 -4.24 5.92 -13.40
C GLU A 138 -4.08 4.56 -12.73
N LEU A 139 -3.31 4.49 -11.63
CA LEU A 139 -3.12 3.27 -10.85
C LEU A 139 -4.44 2.76 -10.26
N PHE A 140 -5.23 3.64 -9.64
CA PHE A 140 -6.54 3.30 -9.12
C PHE A 140 -7.46 2.77 -10.22
N GLU A 141 -7.50 3.47 -11.36
CA GLU A 141 -8.39 3.10 -12.46
C GLU A 141 -7.98 1.76 -13.08
N GLN A 142 -6.68 1.51 -13.22
CA GLN A 142 -6.17 0.23 -13.70
C GLN A 142 -6.44 -0.90 -12.70
N VAL A 143 -6.08 -0.74 -11.43
CA VAL A 143 -6.24 -1.80 -10.41
C VAL A 143 -7.72 -2.12 -10.17
N THR A 144 -8.60 -1.12 -10.17
CA THR A 144 -10.02 -1.31 -9.84
C THR A 144 -10.92 -1.52 -11.06
N GLY A 145 -10.49 -1.10 -12.24
CA GLY A 145 -11.32 -1.03 -13.46
C GLY A 145 -12.44 0.01 -13.40
N ARG A 146 -12.35 0.99 -12.48
CA ARG A 146 -13.36 2.04 -12.28
C ARG A 146 -12.75 3.39 -12.57
N SER A 147 -13.52 4.33 -13.10
CA SER A 147 -13.06 5.71 -13.22
C SER A 147 -12.92 6.37 -11.84
N PHE A 148 -11.87 7.16 -11.66
CA PHE A 148 -11.67 7.93 -10.45
C PHE A 148 -12.46 9.23 -10.50
N GLU A 149 -13.24 9.50 -9.46
CA GLU A 149 -13.97 10.76 -9.32
C GLU A 149 -13.22 11.67 -8.35
N LYS A 150 -12.59 12.74 -8.88
CA LYS A 150 -11.92 13.75 -8.04
C LYS A 150 -12.95 14.41 -7.12
N ARG A 151 -12.69 14.36 -5.82
CA ARG A 151 -13.49 15.08 -4.82
C ARG A 151 -13.26 16.58 -4.99
N ASN A 152 -14.32 17.38 -4.96
CA ASN A 152 -14.18 18.84 -4.83
C ASN A 152 -13.67 19.16 -3.42
N THR A 153 -12.56 19.91 -3.35
CA THR A 153 -11.89 20.31 -2.11
C THR A 153 -11.85 21.82 -1.90
N ASP A 154 -12.65 22.60 -2.63
CA ASP A 154 -12.66 24.08 -2.58
C ASP A 154 -13.00 24.62 -1.18
N ASP A 155 -13.85 23.90 -0.43
CA ASP A 155 -14.19 24.19 0.97
C ASP A 155 -14.03 22.94 1.85
N LEU A 156 -12.80 22.42 1.91
CA LEU A 156 -12.48 21.24 2.69
C LEU A 156 -12.77 21.44 4.20
N LEU A 157 -12.38 22.59 4.75
CA LEU A 157 -12.55 22.89 6.18
C LEU A 157 -14.04 23.00 6.56
N GLY A 158 -14.84 23.71 5.77
CA GLY A 158 -16.28 23.80 6.00
C GLY A 158 -16.95 22.44 5.86
N THR A 159 -16.53 21.62 4.90
CA THR A 159 -17.04 20.25 4.76
C THR A 159 -16.73 19.39 5.99
N ILE A 160 -15.51 19.47 6.53
CA ILE A 160 -15.11 18.73 7.73
C ILE A 160 -15.94 19.19 8.94
N GLU A 161 -16.02 20.50 9.18
CA GLU A 161 -16.79 21.08 10.28
C GLU A 161 -18.26 20.66 10.24
N ASN A 162 -18.90 20.80 9.07
CA ASN A 162 -20.31 20.45 8.88
C ASN A 162 -20.59 18.97 9.22
N ASN A 163 -19.71 18.06 8.78
CA ASN A 163 -19.87 16.63 9.07
C ASN A 163 -19.71 16.31 10.56
N ILE A 164 -18.75 16.95 11.23
CA ILE A 164 -18.53 16.78 12.68
C ILE A 164 -19.73 17.31 13.46
N CYS A 165 -20.20 18.52 13.14
CA CYS A 165 -21.36 19.11 13.79
C CYS A 165 -22.62 18.28 13.56
N ALA A 166 -22.82 17.74 12.34
CA ALA A 166 -23.95 16.87 12.05
C ALA A 166 -23.94 15.61 12.93
N PHE A 167 -22.79 14.93 13.06
CA PHE A 167 -22.65 13.73 13.88
C PHE A 167 -22.87 13.99 15.38
N ILE A 168 -22.28 15.06 15.92
CA ILE A 168 -22.40 15.41 17.35
C ILE A 168 -23.84 15.79 17.73
N ASN A 169 -24.60 16.36 16.80
CA ASN A 169 -25.98 16.77 17.02
C ASN A 169 -27.02 15.67 16.77
N THR A 170 -26.59 14.46 16.38
CA THR A 170 -27.42 13.24 16.30
C THR A 170 -27.39 12.45 17.60
#